data_AF-A0A933XCL0-F1
#
_entry.id   AF-A0A933XCL0-F1
#
_cell.length_a   1.000
_cell.length_b   1.000
_cell.length_c   1.000
_cell.angle_alpha   90.00
_cell.angle_beta   90.00
_cell.angle_gamma   90.00
#
_symmetry.space_group_name_H-M   'P 1'
#
loop_
_entity.id
_entity.type
_entity.pdbx_description
1 polymer ?
#
loop_
_entity_poly.entity_id
_entity_poly.type
_entity_poly.pdbx_seq_one_letter_code
_entity_poly.pdbx_strand_id
1 'polypeptide(L)'
;MLIYILWSVVFETLIPLYEKKAYDEFAYNLTGIPLLIFGTGLFSYGGFVFVRDTLRELALNEKVAINLEIIRNKISPREKIRAARSENTRFLLSAWKKGSFLMFIGIVFISAGGVTININNITK
;
A
#
# COMPACT_ATOMS: atom_id res chain seq x y z
N MET A 1 -16.31 -10.31 6.06
CA MET A 1 -16.21 -9.39 4.90
C MET A 1 -15.59 -10.06 3.69
N LEU A 2 -14.37 -10.62 3.79
CA LEU A 2 -13.67 -11.24 2.65
C LEU A 2 -14.44 -12.43 2.04
N ILE A 3 -15.12 -13.23 2.87
CA ILE A 3 -16.02 -14.31 2.41
C ILE A 3 -17.18 -13.78 1.55
N TYR A 4 -17.76 -12.62 1.89
CA TYR A 4 -18.84 -12.01 1.10
C TYR A 4 -18.34 -11.50 -0.25
N ILE A 5 -17.12 -10.95 -0.29
CA ILE A 5 -16.47 -10.53 -1.54
C ILE A 5 -16.22 -11.74 -2.44
N LEU A 6 -15.66 -12.82 -1.89
CA LEU A 6 -15.43 -14.06 -2.63
C LEU A 6 -16.75 -14.68 -3.12
N TRP A 7 -17.78 -14.66 -2.28
CA TRP A 7 -19.11 -15.14 -2.66
C TRP A 7 -19.69 -14.34 -3.82
N SER A 8 -19.67 -13.00 -3.73
CA SER A 8 -20.13 -12.10 -4.79
C SER A 8 -19.36 -12.34 -6.09
N VAL A 9 -18.02 -12.46 -6.04
CA VAL A 9 -17.18 -12.79 -7.21
C VAL A 9 -17.62 -14.10 -7.88
N VAL A 10 -17.85 -15.16 -7.10
CA VAL A 10 -18.22 -16.46 -7.65
C VAL A 10 -19.58 -16.39 -8.34
N PHE A 11 -20.59 -15.85 -7.65
CA PHE A 11 -21.97 -15.87 -8.14
C PHE A 11 -22.28 -14.80 -9.19
N GLU A 12 -21.68 -13.62 -9.09
CA GLU A 12 -21.97 -12.49 -9.98
C GLU A 12 -21.01 -12.42 -11.17
N THR A 13 -19.82 -13.02 -11.08
CA THR A 13 -18.81 -12.96 -12.15
C THR A 13 -18.47 -14.33 -12.73
N LEU A 14 -17.99 -15.28 -11.92
CA LEU A 14 -17.45 -16.55 -12.44
C LEU A 14 -18.53 -17.48 -13.00
N ILE A 15 -19.66 -17.65 -12.30
CA ILE A 15 -20.78 -18.50 -12.78
C ILE A 15 -21.35 -17.95 -14.10
N PRO A 16 -21.70 -16.67 -14.23
CA PRO A 16 -22.20 -16.12 -15.49
C PRO A 16 -21.22 -16.27 -16.67
N LEU A 17 -19.90 -16.11 -16.44
CA LEU A 17 -18.88 -16.29 -17.48
C LEU A 17 -18.81 -17.75 -17.95
N TYR A 18 -18.93 -18.70 -17.02
CA TYR A 18 -18.97 -20.12 -17.33
C TYR A 18 -20.23 -20.50 -18.13
N GLU A 19 -21.40 -19.99 -17.73
CA GLU A 19 -22.67 -20.22 -18.45
C GLU A 19 -22.66 -19.64 -19.87
N LYS A 20 -22.01 -18.48 -20.06
CA LYS A 20 -21.80 -17.85 -21.36
C LYS A 20 -20.71 -18.52 -22.20
N LYS A 21 -20.04 -19.56 -21.70
CA LYS A 21 -18.91 -20.25 -22.34
C LYS A 21 -17.74 -19.31 -22.71
N ALA A 22 -17.61 -18.20 -21.99
CA ALA A 22 -16.53 -17.23 -22.18
C ALA A 22 -15.28 -17.70 -21.41
N TYR A 23 -14.68 -18.82 -21.84
CA TYR A 23 -13.64 -19.52 -21.08
C TYR A 23 -12.37 -18.70 -20.89
N ASP A 24 -12.00 -17.87 -21.86
CA ASP A 24 -10.83 -16.98 -21.75
C ASP A 24 -11.06 -15.93 -20.65
N GLU A 25 -12.20 -15.26 -20.67
CA GLU A 25 -12.59 -14.28 -19.65
C GLU A 25 -12.72 -14.93 -18.26
N PHE A 26 -13.25 -16.15 -18.20
CA PHE A 26 -13.31 -16.93 -16.97
C PHE A 26 -11.91 -17.19 -16.40
N ALA A 27 -10.97 -17.66 -17.22
CA ALA A 27 -9.60 -17.93 -16.81
C ALA A 27 -8.88 -16.67 -16.31
N TYR A 28 -9.03 -15.55 -17.03
CA TYR A 28 -8.44 -14.28 -16.64
C TYR A 28 -9.02 -13.73 -15.33
N ASN A 29 -10.34 -13.83 -15.12
CA ASN A 29 -10.97 -13.44 -13.86
C ASN A 29 -10.54 -14.35 -12.70
N LEU A 30 -10.41 -15.67 -12.96
CA LEU A 30 -9.97 -16.64 -11.96
C LEU A 30 -8.56 -16.32 -11.44
N THR A 31 -7.66 -15.83 -12.29
CA THR A 31 -6.30 -15.42 -11.87
C THR A 31 -6.22 -13.96 -11.41
N GLY A 32 -6.95 -13.06 -12.06
CA GLY A 32 -6.87 -11.62 -11.82
C GLY A 32 -7.51 -11.18 -10.52
N ILE A 33 -8.63 -11.80 -10.11
CA ILE A 33 -9.32 -11.45 -8.87
C ILE A 33 -8.48 -11.79 -7.63
N PRO A 34 -7.86 -12.99 -7.51
CA PRO A 34 -6.90 -13.26 -6.45
C PRO A 34 -5.74 -12.26 -6.39
N LEU A 35 -5.19 -11.84 -7.55
CA LEU A 35 -4.14 -10.81 -7.61
C LEU A 35 -4.63 -9.47 -7.05
N LEU A 36 -5.85 -9.04 -7.40
CA LEU A 36 -6.46 -7.81 -6.86
C LEU A 36 -6.64 -7.90 -5.34
N ILE A 37 -7.18 -9.01 -4.82
CA ILE A 37 -7.40 -9.20 -3.39
C ILE A 37 -6.06 -9.19 -2.64
N PHE A 38 -5.08 -9.94 -3.14
CA PHE A 38 -3.75 -10.00 -2.54
C PHE A 38 -3.05 -8.64 -2.56
N GLY A 39 -3.09 -7.94 -3.69
CA GLY A 39 -2.53 -6.60 -3.84
C GLY A 39 -3.19 -5.58 -2.90
N THR A 40 -4.52 -5.62 -2.77
CA THR A 40 -5.29 -4.78 -1.83
C THR A 40 -4.91 -5.07 -0.38
N GLY A 41 -4.75 -6.35 -0.03
CA GLY A 41 -4.29 -6.77 1.29
C GLY A 41 -2.88 -6.26 1.60
N LEU A 42 -1.94 -6.42 0.66
CA LEU A 42 -0.57 -5.92 0.79
C LEU A 42 -0.53 -4.40 0.91
N PHE A 43 -1.32 -3.68 0.11
CA PHE A 43 -1.41 -2.23 0.18
C PHE A 43 -1.92 -1.77 1.55
N SER A 44 -3.02 -2.35 2.01
CA SER A 44 -3.62 -2.02 3.31
C SER A 44 -2.67 -2.32 4.47
N TYR A 45 -2.01 -3.49 4.43
CA TYR A 45 -1.02 -3.87 5.43
C TYR A 45 0.23 -2.97 5.39
N GLY A 46 0.69 -2.60 4.19
CA GLY A 46 1.77 -1.64 4.00
C GLY A 46 1.44 -0.28 4.59
N GLY A 47 0.21 0.20 4.41
CA GLY A 47 -0.30 1.42 5.05
C GLY A 47 -0.32 1.33 6.58
N PHE A 48 -0.78 0.20 7.14
CA PHE A 48 -0.72 -0.03 8.58
C PHE A 48 0.71 0.00 9.12
N VAL A 49 1.64 -0.71 8.46
CA VAL A 49 3.07 -0.72 8.83
C VAL A 49 3.67 0.67 8.75
N PHE A 50 3.37 1.43 7.70
CA PHE A 50 3.81 2.81 7.52
C PHE A 50 3.37 3.70 8.70
N VAL A 51 2.09 3.66 9.08
CA VAL A 51 1.54 4.46 10.18
C VAL A 51 2.14 4.01 11.52
N ARG A 52 2.15 2.70 11.79
CA ARG A 52 2.70 2.14 13.03
C ARG A 52 4.16 2.54 13.23
N ASP A 53 5.00 2.38 12.20
CA ASP A 53 6.43 2.66 12.29
C ASP A 53 6.69 4.17 12.39
N THR A 54 5.87 5.01 11.73
CA THR A 54 5.90 6.47 11.91
C THR A 54 5.57 6.86 13.35
N LEU A 55 4.49 6.34 13.92
CA LEU A 55 4.10 6.64 15.30
C LEU A 55 5.15 6.13 16.30
N ARG A 56 5.76 4.98 16.02
CA ARG A 56 6.83 4.43 16.84
C ARG A 56 8.05 5.36 16.88
N GLU A 57 8.51 5.86 15.73
CA GLU A 57 9.63 6.81 15.68
C GLU A 57 9.28 8.13 16.37
N LEU A 58 8.05 8.64 16.19
CA LEU A 58 7.63 9.89 16.84
C LEU A 58 7.50 9.76 18.37
N ALA A 59 7.04 8.62 18.87
CA ALA A 59 6.76 8.41 20.29
C ALA A 59 7.96 7.90 21.10
N LEU A 60 8.82 7.05 20.51
CA LEU A 60 9.87 6.34 21.25
C LEU A 60 11.28 6.85 20.97
N ASN A 61 11.49 7.67 19.93
CA ASN A 61 12.81 8.16 19.59
C ASN A 61 13.10 9.48 20.32
N GLU A 62 13.87 9.41 21.40
CA GLU A 62 14.26 10.57 22.20
C GLU A 62 14.92 11.68 21.34
N LYS A 63 15.68 11.31 20.31
CA LYS A 63 16.30 12.30 19.41
C LYS A 63 15.26 13.09 18.63
N VAL A 64 14.15 12.47 18.23
CA VAL A 64 13.06 13.17 17.53
C VAL A 64 12.42 14.21 18.46
N ALA A 65 12.23 13.87 19.74
CA ALA A 65 11.72 14.80 20.75
C ALA A 65 12.68 15.98 20.97
N ILE A 66 13.98 15.71 21.13
CA ILE A 66 15.02 16.75 21.28
C ILE A 66 15.06 17.66 20.04
N ASN A 67 15.04 17.08 18.84
CA ASN A 67 15.04 17.83 17.59
C ASN A 67 13.78 18.70 17.44
N LEU A 68 12.62 18.21 17.88
CA LEU A 68 11.38 19.00 17.91
C LEU A 68 11.48 20.20 18.86
N GLU A 69 12.14 20.05 20.00
CA GLU A 69 12.40 21.16 20.92
C GLU A 69 13.33 22.22 20.31
N ILE A 70 14.42 21.78 19.66
CA ILE A 70 15.35 22.67 18.93
C ILE A 70 14.62 23.44 17.83
N ILE A 71 13.73 22.78 17.08
CA ILE A 71 12.94 23.37 15.99
C ILE A 71 11.89 24.35 16.54
N ARG A 72 11.28 24.08 17.69
CA ARG A 72 10.29 24.96 18.33
C ARG A 72 10.92 26.18 18.98
N ASN A 73 12.16 26.07 19.45
CA ASN A 73 12.85 27.18 20.09
C ASN A 73 13.28 28.24 19.05
N LYS A 74 12.61 29.40 19.08
CA LYS A 74 12.85 30.52 18.15
C LYS A 74 14.24 31.17 18.30
N ILE A 75 14.96 30.88 19.38
CA ILE A 75 16.29 31.43 19.68
C ILE A 75 17.40 30.55 19.06
N SER A 76 17.07 29.32 18.65
CA SER A 76 18.03 28.39 18.06
C SER A 76 18.66 28.94 16.77
N PRO A 77 19.99 28.83 16.59
CA PRO A 77 20.65 29.15 15.33
C PRO A 77 20.03 28.37 14.16
N ARG A 78 19.87 29.04 13.00
CA ARG A 78 19.25 28.44 11.79
C ARG A 78 19.92 27.14 11.36
N GLU A 79 21.24 27.03 11.52
CA GLU A 79 22.00 25.83 11.17
C GLU A 79 21.60 24.62 12.02
N LYS A 80 21.41 24.81 13.34
CA LYS A 80 20.94 23.76 14.24
C LYS A 80 19.53 23.31 13.91
N ILE A 81 18.64 24.25 13.57
CA ILE A 81 17.27 23.93 13.11
C ILE A 81 17.31 23.10 11.83
N ARG A 82 18.17 23.46 10.86
CA ARG A 82 18.30 22.73 9.59
C ARG A 82 18.83 21.31 9.81
N ALA A 83 19.85 21.16 10.66
CA ALA A 83 20.40 19.86 11.02
C ALA A 83 19.34 18.96 11.68
N ALA A 84 18.63 19.48 12.69
CA ALA A 84 17.55 18.78 13.39
C ALA A 84 16.42 18.35 12.44
N ARG A 85 16.02 19.21 11.49
CA ARG A 85 15.04 18.86 10.46
C ARG A 85 15.53 17.74 9.56
N SER A 86 16.76 17.84 9.06
CA SER A 86 17.34 16.82 8.18
C SER A 86 17.45 15.47 8.88
N GLU A 87 17.81 15.44 10.15
CA GLU A 87 17.90 14.21 10.94
C GLU A 87 16.51 13.59 11.14
N ASN A 88 15.50 14.39 11.53
CA ASN A 88 14.12 13.92 11.67
C ASN A 88 13.56 13.38 10.35
N THR A 89 13.82 14.06 9.22
CA THR A 89 13.42 13.56 7.90
C THR A 89 14.07 12.22 7.60
N ARG A 90 15.34 12.02 7.96
CA ARG A 90 16.03 10.73 7.75
C ARG A 90 15.40 9.60 8.57
N PHE A 91 15.04 9.85 9.83
CA PHE A 91 14.33 8.88 10.66
C PHE A 91 12.98 8.51 10.05
N LEU A 92 12.18 9.50 9.67
CA LEU A 92 10.87 9.28 9.04
C LEU A 92 11.01 8.48 7.73
N LEU A 93 11.95 8.85 6.86
CA LEU A 93 12.21 8.11 5.61
C LEU A 93 12.61 6.66 5.87
N SER A 94 13.40 6.40 6.90
CA SER A 94 13.79 5.03 7.26
C SER A 94 12.60 4.19 7.75
N ALA A 95 11.70 4.78 8.55
CA ALA A 95 10.47 4.13 9.00
C ALA A 95 9.51 3.86 7.83
N TRP A 96 9.43 4.78 6.87
CA TRP A 96 8.54 4.68 5.73
C TRP A 96 8.95 3.61 4.73
N LYS A 97 10.25 3.33 4.60
CA LYS A 97 10.80 2.43 3.58
C LYS A 97 10.05 1.11 3.47
N LYS A 98 9.78 0.44 4.60
CA LYS A 98 9.11 -0.87 4.61
C LYS A 98 7.64 -0.76 4.23
N GLY A 99 6.91 0.16 4.84
CA GLY A 99 5.48 0.37 4.57
C GLY A 99 5.24 0.80 3.12
N SER A 100 6.00 1.78 2.63
CA SER A 100 5.94 2.26 1.24
C SER A 100 6.31 1.18 0.23
N PHE A 101 7.28 0.32 0.53
CA PHE A 101 7.64 -0.79 -0.35
C PHE A 101 6.50 -1.83 -0.46
N LEU A 102 5.86 -2.17 0.65
CA LEU A 102 4.70 -3.07 0.65
C LEU A 102 3.51 -2.46 -0.11
N MET A 103 3.24 -1.16 0.08
CA MET A 103 2.22 -0.44 -0.68
C MET A 103 2.52 -0.45 -2.18
N PHE A 104 3.77 -0.19 -2.57
CA PHE A 104 4.19 -0.23 -3.96
C PHE A 104 3.98 -1.62 -4.58
N ILE A 105 4.42 -2.69 -3.90
CA ILE A 105 4.16 -4.06 -4.36
C ILE A 105 2.65 -4.31 -4.48
N GLY A 106 1.86 -3.87 -3.50
CA GLY A 106 0.40 -3.97 -3.54
C GLY A 106 -0.20 -3.33 -4.79
N ILE A 107 0.26 -2.12 -5.14
CA ILE A 107 -0.16 -1.42 -6.38
C ILE A 107 0.21 -2.24 -7.60
N VAL A 108 1.43 -2.78 -7.68
CA VAL A 108 1.86 -3.62 -8.81
C VAL A 108 0.96 -4.84 -8.98
N PHE A 109 0.60 -5.52 -7.90
CA PHE A 109 -0.35 -6.65 -7.93
C PHE A 109 -1.75 -6.21 -8.36
N ILE A 110 -2.24 -5.07 -7.87
CA ILE A 110 -3.54 -4.52 -8.26
C ILE A 110 -3.56 -4.20 -9.76
N SER A 111 -2.52 -3.52 -10.27
CA SER A 111 -2.38 -3.20 -11.68
C SER A 111 -2.29 -4.46 -12.54
N ALA A 112 -1.48 -5.45 -12.13
CA ALA A 112 -1.37 -6.72 -12.84
C ALA A 112 -2.71 -7.49 -12.87
N GLY A 113 -3.44 -7.54 -11.75
CA GLY A 113 -4.77 -8.14 -11.68
C GLY A 113 -5.77 -7.42 -12.60
N GLY A 114 -5.77 -6.09 -12.59
CA GLY A 114 -6.63 -5.27 -13.45
C GLY A 114 -6.34 -5.44 -14.94
N VAL A 115 -5.06 -5.52 -15.33
CA VAL A 115 -4.65 -5.81 -16.72
C VAL A 115 -5.06 -7.23 -17.11
N THR A 116 -4.85 -8.21 -16.23
CA THR A 116 -5.20 -9.62 -16.50
C THR A 116 -6.69 -9.75 -16.80
N ILE A 117 -7.56 -9.13 -15.99
CA ILE A 117 -9.02 -9.15 -16.19
C ILE A 117 -9.43 -8.47 -17.50
N ASN A 118 -8.74 -7.39 -17.90
CA ASN A 118 -9.10 -6.57 -19.06
C ASN A 118 -8.32 -6.90 -20.34
N ILE A 119 -7.53 -7.96 -20.36
CA ILE A 119 -6.60 -8.24 -21.47
C ILE A 119 -7.34 -8.33 -22.82
N ASN A 120 -8.53 -8.95 -22.82
CA ASN A 120 -9.38 -9.09 -24.01
C ASN A 120 -9.93 -7.75 -24.56
N ASN A 121 -9.97 -6.70 -23.75
CA ASN A 121 -10.36 -5.35 -24.18
C ASN A 121 -9.16 -4.54 -24.71
N ILE A 122 -7.93 -4.96 -24.37
CA ILE A 122 -6.69 -4.27 -24.78
C ILE A 122 -6.17 -4.84 -26.10
N THR A 123 -6.41 -6.13 -26.38
CA THR A 123 -5.90 -6.83 -27.57
C THR A 123 -6.86 -6.85 -28.76
N LYS A 124 -8.02 -6.21 -28.65
CA LYS A 124 -8.98 -5.98 -29.75
C LYS A 124 -8.74 -4.63 -30.38
#